data_AF-A0A2U3KRJ7-F1
#
_entry.id   AF-A0A2U3KRJ7-F1
#
_cell.length_a   1.000
_cell.length_b   1.000
_cell.length_c   1.000
_cell.angle_alpha   90.00
_cell.angle_beta   90.00
_cell.angle_gamma   90.00
#
_symmetry.space_group_name_H-M   'P 1'
#
loop_
_entity.id
_entity.type
_entity.pdbx_description
1 polymer ?
#
loop_
_entity_poly.entity_id
_entity_poly.type
_entity_poly.pdbx_seq_one_letter_code
_entity_poly.pdbx_strand_id
1 'polypeptide(L)'
;MEIIEEIVRLHRIKAWEVSLERYPAVRRRLVSIQESPSKVTGEQKAVLAQSVEKFRLMQQKVERARSRNAQEGLDWARLNSDASRILDDLNRVMISIRQAAD
;
A
#
# COMPACT_ATOMS: atom_id res chain seq x y z
N MET A 1 -2.21 -7.93 6.48
CA MET A 1 -2.14 -6.48 6.16
C MET A 1 -3.44 -6.10 5.46
N GLU A 2 -4.55 -6.13 6.21
CA GLU A 2 -5.93 -6.23 5.68
C GLU A 2 -6.35 -5.05 4.80
N ILE A 3 -5.82 -3.85 5.08
CA ILE A 3 -6.12 -2.64 4.28
C ILE A 3 -5.63 -2.78 2.83
N ILE A 4 -4.49 -3.46 2.60
CA ILE A 4 -3.97 -3.65 1.24
C ILE A 4 -4.80 -4.67 0.47
N GLU A 5 -5.21 -5.74 1.13
CA GLU A 5 -6.12 -6.74 0.56
C GLU A 5 -7.48 -6.12 0.23
N GLU A 6 -7.96 -5.19 1.05
CA GLU A 6 -9.13 -4.38 0.76
C GLU A 6 -8.92 -3.50 -0.48
N ILE A 7 -7.80 -2.79 -0.62
CA ILE A 7 -7.47 -2.02 -1.83
C ILE A 7 -7.53 -2.90 -3.08
N VAL A 8 -6.94 -4.10 -3.04
CA VAL A 8 -6.96 -5.05 -4.17
C VAL A 8 -8.39 -5.49 -4.51
N ARG A 9 -9.21 -5.80 -3.50
CA ARG A 9 -10.63 -6.16 -3.69
C ARG A 9 -11.41 -4.99 -4.31
N LEU A 10 -11.22 -3.78 -3.80
CA LEU A 10 -11.91 -2.57 -4.27
C LEU A 10 -11.57 -2.24 -5.73
N HIS A 11 -10.31 -2.40 -6.15
CA HIS A 11 -9.94 -2.25 -7.55
C HIS A 11 -10.66 -3.26 -8.45
N ARG A 12 -10.77 -4.54 -8.03
CA ARG A 12 -11.44 -5.59 -8.83
C ARG A 12 -12.91 -5.29 -9.06
N ILE A 13 -13.61 -4.78 -8.05
CA ILE A 13 -15.03 -4.40 -8.15
C ILE A 13 -15.24 -2.96 -8.60
N LYS A 14 -14.16 -2.26 -8.98
CA LYS A 14 -14.18 -0.85 -9.42
C LYS A 14 -14.80 0.12 -8.39
N ALA A 15 -14.70 -0.17 -7.10
CA ALA A 15 -15.17 0.69 -6.00
C ALA A 15 -14.13 1.76 -5.65
N TRP A 16 -13.88 2.67 -6.59
CA TRP A 16 -12.72 3.59 -6.55
C TRP A 16 -12.82 4.68 -5.48
N GLU A 17 -14.04 5.17 -5.22
CA GLU A 17 -14.27 6.16 -4.16
C GLU A 17 -13.82 5.61 -2.80
N VAL A 18 -14.19 4.37 -2.52
CA VAL A 18 -13.81 3.68 -1.28
C VAL A 18 -12.31 3.36 -1.29
N SER A 19 -11.73 2.99 -2.43
CA SER A 19 -10.29 2.67 -2.49
C SER A 19 -9.41 3.89 -2.17
N LEU A 20 -9.83 5.09 -2.59
CA LEU A 20 -9.14 6.35 -2.30
C LEU A 20 -9.03 6.64 -0.79
N GLU A 21 -10.02 6.23 0.00
CA GLU A 21 -9.96 6.38 1.47
C GLU A 21 -8.97 5.41 2.13
N ARG A 22 -8.69 4.26 1.50
CA ARG A 22 -7.80 3.23 2.05
C ARG A 22 -6.31 3.54 1.83
N TYR A 23 -5.96 4.25 0.76
CA TYR A 23 -4.56 4.61 0.49
C TYR A 23 -3.90 5.46 1.60
N PRO A 24 -4.52 6.53 2.12
CA PRO A 24 -3.97 7.27 3.26
C PRO A 24 -3.85 6.41 4.52
N ALA A 25 -4.81 5.51 4.75
CA ALA A 25 -4.83 4.64 5.92
C ALA A 25 -3.63 3.68 5.92
N VAL A 26 -3.33 3.02 4.79
CA VAL A 26 -2.15 2.15 4.69
C VAL A 26 -0.86 2.95 4.86
N ARG A 27 -0.72 4.13 4.25
CA ARG A 27 0.49 4.95 4.40
C ARG A 27 0.73 5.36 5.85
N ARG A 28 -0.30 5.84 6.56
CA ARG A 28 -0.19 6.18 7.99
C ARG A 28 0.24 4.98 8.83
N ARG A 29 -0.28 3.79 8.52
CA ARG A 29 0.10 2.56 9.21
C ARG A 29 1.57 2.20 8.99
N LEU A 30 2.05 2.29 7.75
CA LEU A 30 3.45 2.01 7.42
C LEU A 30 4.42 2.99 8.07
N VAL A 31 4.10 4.30 8.05
CA VAL A 31 4.88 5.33 8.75
C VAL A 31 4.92 5.05 10.25
N SER A 32 3.78 4.71 10.86
CA SER A 32 3.74 4.36 12.29
C SER A 32 4.60 3.14 12.64
N ILE A 33 4.71 2.16 11.73
CA ILE A 33 5.61 1.01 11.93
C ILE A 33 7.07 1.45 11.80
N GLN A 34 7.39 2.29 10.80
CA GLN A 34 8.74 2.78 10.54
C GLN A 34 9.33 3.61 11.69
N GLU A 35 8.49 4.40 12.36
CA GLU A 35 8.87 5.25 13.50
C GLU A 35 9.01 4.47 14.82
N SER A 36 8.75 3.16 14.83
CA SER A 36 8.93 2.31 16.03
C SER A 36 10.43 2.11 16.31
N PRO A 37 11.03 2.77 17.34
CA PRO A 37 12.48 2.96 17.42
C PRO A 37 13.28 1.69 17.69
N SER A 38 12.68 0.66 18.30
CA SER A 38 13.37 -0.53 18.79
C SER A 38 13.18 -1.79 17.95
N LYS A 39 12.41 -1.73 16.84
CA LYS A 39 11.95 -2.96 16.15
C LYS A 39 12.27 -3.04 14.66
N VAL A 40 12.83 -2.00 14.06
CA VAL A 40 12.95 -1.89 12.59
C VAL A 40 14.37 -1.55 12.17
N THR A 41 15.01 -2.45 11.41
CA THR A 41 16.35 -2.25 10.85
C THR A 41 16.35 -1.21 9.73
N GLY A 42 17.53 -0.70 9.35
CA GLY A 42 17.65 0.26 8.24
C GLY A 42 17.08 -0.27 6.92
N GLU A 43 17.32 -1.54 6.61
CA GLU A 43 16.77 -2.21 5.42
C GLU A 43 15.24 -2.30 5.46
N GLN A 44 14.68 -2.70 6.60
CA GLN A 44 13.22 -2.75 6.77
C GLN A 44 12.58 -1.36 6.68
N LYS A 45 13.23 -0.32 7.22
CA LYS A 45 12.80 1.08 7.06
C LYS A 45 12.79 1.50 5.58
N ALA A 46 13.79 1.09 4.81
CA ALA A 46 13.83 1.38 3.37
C ALA A 46 12.68 0.72 2.61
N VAL A 47 12.35 -0.54 2.92
CA VAL A 47 11.20 -1.23 2.32
C VAL A 47 9.87 -0.57 2.70
N LEU A 48 9.70 -0.17 3.96
CA LEU A 48 8.51 0.57 4.42
C LEU A 48 8.38 1.91 3.70
N ALA A 49 9.45 2.70 3.62
CA ALA A 49 9.46 4.00 2.95
C ALA A 49 9.15 3.87 1.44
N GLN A 50 9.75 2.88 0.77
CA GLN A 50 9.46 2.60 -0.64
C GLN A 50 7.98 2.20 -0.83
N SER A 51 7.42 1.42 0.09
CA SER A 51 6.02 1.01 0.05
C SER A 51 5.06 2.20 0.25
N VAL A 52 5.38 3.11 1.17
CA VAL A 52 4.64 4.37 1.38
C VAL A 52 4.59 5.17 0.07
N GLU A 53 5.73 5.32 -0.59
CA GLU A 53 5.84 6.07 -1.83
C GLU A 53 5.06 5.41 -2.97
N LYS A 54 5.16 4.08 -3.12
CA LYS A 54 4.37 3.34 -4.11
C LYS A 54 2.87 3.53 -3.89
N PHE A 55 2.37 3.44 -2.66
CA PHE A 55 0.96 3.71 -2.36
C PHE A 55 0.55 5.16 -2.61
N ARG A 56 1.45 6.13 -2.41
CA ARG A 56 1.20 7.54 -2.77
C ARG A 56 1.01 7.69 -4.27
N LEU A 57 1.90 7.11 -5.08
CA LEU A 57 1.82 7.17 -6.54
C LEU A 57 0.57 6.46 -7.09
N MET A 58 0.19 5.33 -6.49
CA MET A 58 -1.04 4.62 -6.86
C MET A 58 -2.28 5.46 -6.56
N GLN A 59 -2.38 6.05 -5.37
CA GLN A 59 -3.47 6.99 -5.04
C GLN A 59 -3.56 8.12 -6.06
N GLN A 60 -2.44 8.76 -6.39
CA GLN A 60 -2.41 9.86 -7.35
C GLN A 60 -2.89 9.43 -8.75
N LYS A 61 -2.57 8.22 -9.19
CA LYS A 61 -3.08 7.68 -10.46
C LYS A 61 -4.60 7.52 -10.41
N VAL A 62 -5.13 6.97 -9.33
CA VAL A 62 -6.57 6.78 -9.14
C VAL A 62 -7.30 8.12 -9.04
N GLU A 63 -6.78 9.07 -8.26
CA GLU A 63 -7.33 10.43 -8.14
C GLU A 63 -7.34 11.19 -9.47
N ARG A 64 -6.24 11.12 -10.25
CA ARG A 64 -6.16 11.78 -11.56
C ARG A 64 -7.13 11.19 -12.57
N ALA A 65 -7.30 9.87 -12.56
CA ALA A 65 -8.27 9.23 -13.45
C ALA A 65 -9.70 9.61 -13.05
N ARG A 66 -9.99 9.67 -11.74
CA ARG A 66 -11.28 10.14 -11.22
C ARG A 66 -11.57 11.58 -11.65
N SER A 67 -10.63 12.52 -11.44
CA SER A 67 -10.86 13.93 -11.77
C SER A 67 -11.07 14.18 -13.27
N ARG A 68 -10.58 13.28 -14.13
CA ARG A 68 -10.74 13.33 -15.59
C ARG A 68 -11.91 12.50 -16.11
N ASN A 69 -12.70 11.85 -15.24
CA ASN A 69 -13.70 10.85 -15.63
C ASN A 69 -13.15 9.76 -16.58
N ALA A 70 -11.88 9.39 -16.39
CA ALA A 70 -11.11 8.47 -17.25
C ALA A 70 -10.75 7.17 -16.53
N GLN A 71 -11.55 6.78 -15.53
CA GLN A 71 -11.25 5.64 -14.67
C GLN A 71 -11.38 4.28 -15.39
N GLU A 72 -12.18 4.21 -16.45
CA GLU A 72 -12.28 3.00 -17.27
C GLU A 72 -10.99 2.71 -18.03
N GLY A 73 -10.18 3.74 -18.32
CA GLY A 73 -8.88 3.63 -18.97
C GLY A 73 -7.71 3.32 -18.02
N LEU A 74 -7.96 3.17 -16.71
CA LEU A 74 -6.93 2.76 -15.77
C LEU A 74 -6.60 1.28 -15.93
N ASP A 75 -5.31 0.97 -15.93
CA ASP A 75 -4.83 -0.42 -15.86
C ASP A 75 -4.95 -0.95 -14.41
N TRP A 76 -6.16 -1.36 -14.06
CA TRP A 76 -6.50 -1.93 -12.75
C TRP A 76 -5.76 -3.24 -12.48
N ALA A 77 -5.46 -4.02 -13.52
CA ALA A 77 -4.72 -5.26 -13.38
C ALA A 77 -3.29 -4.97 -12.91
N ARG A 78 -2.64 -3.97 -13.51
CA ARG A 78 -1.32 -3.52 -13.07
C ARG A 78 -1.34 -2.94 -11.66
N LEU A 79 -2.31 -2.08 -11.34
CA LEU A 79 -2.44 -1.55 -9.97
C LEU A 79 -2.61 -2.67 -8.93
N ASN A 80 -3.38 -3.71 -9.26
CA ASN A 80 -3.53 -4.88 -8.40
C ASN A 80 -2.25 -5.68 -8.26
N SER A 81 -1.54 -5.93 -9.37
CA SER A 81 -0.26 -6.63 -9.34
C SER A 81 0.76 -5.88 -8.47
N ASP A 82 0.82 -4.55 -8.59
CA ASP A 82 1.70 -3.71 -7.79
C ASP A 82 1.32 -3.75 -6.30
N ALA A 83 0.02 -3.63 -5.95
CA ALA A 83 -0.45 -3.75 -4.57
C ALA A 83 -0.15 -5.12 -3.96
N SER A 84 -0.37 -6.21 -4.70
CA SER A 84 -0.07 -7.57 -4.24
C SER A 84 1.41 -7.79 -4.01
N ARG A 85 2.29 -7.31 -4.90
CA ARG A 85 3.74 -7.40 -4.68
C ARG A 85 4.19 -6.65 -3.42
N ILE A 86 3.66 -5.44 -3.23
CA ILE A 86 3.93 -4.64 -2.03
C ILE A 86 3.44 -5.37 -0.77
N LEU A 87 2.26 -6.02 -0.84
CA LEU A 87 1.73 -6.83 0.26
C LEU A 87 2.69 -7.97 0.64
N ASP A 88 3.21 -8.70 -0.34
CA ASP A 88 4.15 -9.80 -0.11
C ASP A 88 5.45 -9.30 0.53
N ASP A 89 6.02 -8.22 0.02
CA ASP A 89 7.24 -7.59 0.55
C ASP A 89 7.02 -7.13 2.01
N LEU A 90 5.89 -6.48 2.28
CA LEU A 90 5.54 -6.02 3.62
C LEU A 90 5.27 -7.18 4.57
N ASN A 91 4.63 -8.26 4.13
CA ASN A 91 4.41 -9.43 4.97
C ASN A 91 5.74 -10.04 5.41
N ARG A 92 6.73 -10.12 4.51
CA ARG A 92 8.09 -10.58 4.85
C ARG A 92 8.73 -9.67 5.91
N VAL A 93 8.69 -8.35 5.71
CA VAL A 93 9.21 -7.38 6.68
C VAL A 93 8.53 -7.53 8.03
N MET A 94 7.19 -7.65 8.07
CA MET A 94 6.45 -7.78 9.31
C MET A 94 6.75 -9.09 10.05
N ILE A 95 6.98 -10.20 9.34
CA ILE A 95 7.42 -11.47 9.93
C ILE A 95 8.80 -11.30 10.55
N SER A 96 9.75 -10.71 9.82
CA SER A 96 11.11 -10.47 10.34
C SER A 96 11.13 -9.54 11.55
N ILE A 97 10.28 -8.50 11.57
CA ILE A 97 10.14 -7.60 12.73
C ILE A 97 9.63 -8.36 13.96
N ARG A 98 8.69 -9.29 13.78
CA ARG A 98 8.15 -10.10 14.90
C ARG A 98 9.22 -11.04 15.46
N GLN A 99 9.93 -11.76 14.58
CA GLN A 99 10.98 -12.69 14.99
C GLN A 99 12.16 -12.01 15.72
N ALA A 100 12.42 -10.72 15.45
CA ALA A 100 13.45 -9.95 16.13
C ALA A 100 13.01 -9.38 17.49
N ALA A 101 11.71 -9.49 17.82
CA ALA A 101 11.14 -8.99 19.08
C ALA A 101 10.89 -10.11 20.11
N ASP A 102 11.03 -11.37 19.69
CA ASP A 102 11.04 -12.58 20.53
C ASP A 102 12.47 -12.91 20.99
#